data_AF-A0A972CAV5-F1
#
_entry.id   AF-A0A972CAV5-F1
#
_cell.length_a   1.000
_cell.length_b   1.000
_cell.length_c   1.000
_cell.angle_alpha   90.00
_cell.angle_beta   90.00
_cell.angle_gamma   90.00
#
_symmetry.space_group_name_H-M   'P 1'
#
loop_
_entity.id
_entity.type
_entity.pdbx_description
1 polymer ?
#
loop_
_entity_poly.entity_id
_entity_poly.type
_entity_poly.pdbx_seq_one_letter_code
_entity_poly.pdbx_strand_id
1 'polypeptide(L)'
;MKEFYLILPEKPSSFLKKMIDFTTEKIDYKVIDNFNKIPDLRNKKIIFAVELPATGISNNLNNFFLTLLNRGEDALLGSEGILLIRSKHQYFTKTYSQYIIFQSNLLGLRFLGRPLVEATGNLDNFIPLKKVYNMSTEEICFMLCRELGLRFLYDKFKKVDNPKILALHSSNWNTSNSLLLWKMVKSHLKFENISEINVGKGDIVDCAACPYTTCKHFGEQTKCFYGGIIVEEVYPSILESDAVIFICPNYNDMISANIVAVINRLTALFRKTKFYDKTLFAIIVSGHSGSDALARQLISALNINKTFRLPPYFALMATANDKGAIEKVPNIEDKAKAFAENIKNNIMK
;
A
#
# COMPACT_ATOMS: atom_id res chain seq x y z
N MET A 1 20.49 9.04 12.77
CA MET A 1 19.58 7.88 12.58
C MET A 1 18.22 8.30 13.13
N LYS A 2 17.09 7.95 12.48
CA LYS A 2 15.76 8.33 13.00
C LYS A 2 15.49 7.60 14.33
N GLU A 3 14.88 8.27 15.29
CA GLU A 3 14.40 7.62 16.52
C GLU A 3 13.22 6.69 16.22
N PHE A 4 13.12 5.58 16.96
CA PHE A 4 12.01 4.64 16.84
C PHE A 4 10.99 4.84 17.97
N TYR A 5 9.71 4.79 17.60
CA TYR A 5 8.58 4.82 18.53
C TYR A 5 7.69 3.61 18.32
N LEU A 6 7.29 2.97 19.41
CA LEU A 6 6.32 1.89 19.44
C LEU A 6 4.96 2.45 19.90
N ILE A 7 4.00 2.55 19.00
CA ILE A 7 2.62 2.89 19.33
C ILE A 7 1.93 1.61 19.79
N LEU A 8 1.50 1.59 21.05
CA LEU A 8 0.95 0.42 21.74
C LEU A 8 -0.41 0.79 22.36
N PRO A 9 -1.49 0.82 21.56
CA PRO A 9 -2.79 1.33 21.99
C PRO A 9 -3.52 0.40 22.98
N GLU A 10 -3.19 -0.89 23.00
CA GLU A 10 -3.72 -1.86 23.97
C GLU A 10 -2.61 -2.54 24.75
N LYS A 11 -2.97 -3.09 25.91
CA LYS A 11 -2.07 -4.00 26.64
C LYS A 11 -1.82 -5.25 25.78
N PRO A 12 -0.56 -5.53 25.39
CA PRO A 12 -0.27 -6.64 24.49
C PRO A 12 -0.41 -7.99 25.21
N SER A 13 -0.92 -9.00 24.49
CA SER A 13 -0.81 -10.39 24.93
C SER A 13 0.65 -10.84 25.00
N SER A 14 0.91 -11.98 25.67
CA SER A 14 2.24 -12.60 25.64
C SER A 14 2.74 -12.89 24.22
N PHE A 15 1.81 -13.19 23.29
CA PHE A 15 2.14 -13.45 21.90
C PHE A 15 2.55 -12.16 21.17
N LEU A 16 1.77 -11.07 21.31
CA LEU A 16 2.13 -9.79 20.70
C LEU A 16 3.42 -9.22 21.29
N LYS A 17 3.68 -9.43 22.60
CA LYS A 17 4.98 -9.10 23.21
C LYS A 17 6.14 -9.79 22.50
N LYS A 18 6.05 -11.10 22.26
CA LYS A 18 7.06 -11.83 21.48
C LYS A 18 7.19 -11.27 20.06
N MET A 19 6.09 -10.96 19.37
CA MET A 19 6.15 -10.34 18.04
C MET A 19 6.94 -9.01 18.07
N ILE A 20 6.69 -8.18 19.09
CA ILE A 20 7.44 -6.93 19.33
C ILE A 20 8.92 -7.26 19.57
N ASP A 21 9.24 -8.13 20.54
CA ASP A 21 10.62 -8.48 20.92
C ASP A 21 11.45 -8.94 19.72
N PHE A 22 10.90 -9.83 18.88
CA PHE A 22 11.57 -10.32 17.67
C PHE A 22 11.73 -9.22 16.61
N THR A 23 10.75 -8.33 16.47
CA THR A 23 10.83 -7.19 15.53
C THR A 23 11.88 -6.17 15.99
N THR A 24 12.01 -5.95 17.30
CA THR A 24 12.84 -4.88 17.87
C THR A 24 14.17 -5.35 18.44
N GLU A 25 14.61 -6.58 18.16
CA GLU A 25 15.83 -7.19 18.72
C GLU A 25 17.09 -6.31 18.55
N LYS A 26 17.14 -5.49 17.49
CA LYS A 26 18.24 -4.55 17.20
C LYS A 26 17.78 -3.09 17.11
N ILE A 27 16.64 -2.76 17.70
CA ILE A 27 15.99 -1.46 17.59
C ILE A 27 15.73 -0.95 19.01
N ASP A 28 16.40 0.13 19.40
CA ASP A 28 16.02 0.89 20.58
C ASP A 28 14.82 1.79 20.26
N TYR A 29 13.76 1.70 21.08
CA TYR A 29 12.52 2.45 20.84
C TYR A 29 11.93 3.05 22.12
N LYS A 30 11.09 4.07 21.94
CA LYS A 30 10.26 4.67 23.00
C LYS A 30 8.81 4.21 22.85
N VAL A 31 8.18 3.81 23.96
CA VAL A 31 6.77 3.38 23.94
C VAL A 31 5.84 4.59 24.03
N ILE A 32 4.76 4.56 23.25
CA ILE A 32 3.63 5.48 23.36
C ILE A 32 2.36 4.64 23.52
N ASP A 33 1.89 4.55 24.76
CA ASP A 33 0.69 3.81 25.16
C ASP A 33 -0.46 4.73 25.61
N ASN A 34 -0.24 6.04 25.57
CA ASN A 34 -1.21 7.06 25.98
C ASN A 34 -1.39 8.10 24.89
N PHE A 35 -2.58 8.13 24.27
CA PHE A 35 -2.93 9.07 23.21
C PHE A 35 -2.93 10.54 23.67
N ASN A 36 -3.00 10.83 24.97
CA ASN A 36 -2.88 12.21 25.47
C ASN A 36 -1.43 12.72 25.53
N LYS A 37 -0.44 11.83 25.35
CA LYS A 37 0.99 12.13 25.50
C LYS A 37 1.80 11.70 24.27
N ILE A 38 1.31 12.04 23.09
CA ILE A 38 2.03 11.74 21.84
C ILE A 38 3.12 12.82 21.61
N PRO A 39 4.41 12.48 21.47
CA PRO A 39 5.44 13.46 21.10
C PRO A 39 5.30 13.93 19.65
N ASP A 40 6.18 14.80 19.16
CA ASP A 40 6.28 15.05 17.71
C ASP A 40 6.77 13.79 17.01
N LEU A 41 5.95 13.26 16.11
CA LEU A 41 6.19 12.03 15.38
C LEU A 41 6.62 12.26 13.94
N ARG A 42 6.98 13.48 13.55
CA ARG A 42 7.61 13.78 12.25
C ARG A 42 9.07 13.30 12.22
N ASN A 43 9.52 12.87 11.04
CA ASN A 43 10.89 12.37 10.81
C ASN A 43 11.33 11.20 11.72
N LYS A 44 10.40 10.33 12.13
CA LYS A 44 10.62 9.16 13.01
C LYS A 44 10.46 7.83 12.27
N LYS A 45 10.82 6.74 12.95
CA LYS A 45 10.44 5.37 12.58
C LYS A 45 9.36 4.92 13.56
N ILE A 46 8.23 4.45 13.06
CA ILE A 46 7.05 4.13 13.87
C ILE A 46 6.69 2.66 13.68
N ILE A 47 6.53 1.96 14.80
CA ILE A 47 6.04 0.59 14.86
C ILE A 47 4.66 0.66 15.51
N PHE A 48 3.62 0.28 14.78
CA PHE A 48 2.31 0.03 15.38
C PHE A 48 2.26 -1.42 15.84
N ALA A 49 1.94 -1.66 17.11
CA ALA A 49 1.70 -2.99 17.63
C ALA A 49 0.32 -3.04 18.28
N VAL A 50 -0.62 -3.74 17.64
CA VAL A 50 -2.04 -3.69 17.99
C VAL A 50 -2.54 -5.05 18.42
N GLU A 51 -3.12 -5.13 19.61
CA GLU A 51 -3.89 -6.30 20.07
C GLU A 51 -5.35 -6.05 19.75
N LEU A 52 -5.82 -6.64 18.66
CA LEU A 52 -7.13 -6.37 18.10
C LEU A 52 -8.24 -7.04 18.94
N PRO A 53 -9.27 -6.28 19.35
CA PRO A 53 -10.40 -6.85 20.05
C PRO A 53 -11.29 -7.68 19.12
N ALA A 54 -12.24 -8.43 19.70
CA ALA A 54 -13.18 -9.28 18.97
C ALA A 54 -14.01 -8.55 17.90
N THR A 55 -14.28 -7.26 18.13
CA THR A 55 -14.99 -6.38 17.20
C THR A 55 -14.14 -5.97 15.98
N GLY A 56 -12.85 -6.25 15.98
CA GLY A 56 -11.94 -5.91 14.88
C GLY A 56 -11.53 -4.45 14.81
N ILE A 57 -11.87 -3.62 15.82
CA ILE A 57 -11.61 -2.18 15.84
C ILE A 57 -11.05 -1.77 17.19
N SER A 58 -9.88 -1.13 17.20
CA SER A 58 -9.33 -0.49 18.40
C SER A 58 -9.85 0.94 18.56
N ASN A 59 -10.60 1.19 19.63
CA ASN A 59 -11.03 2.53 20.00
C ASN A 59 -9.85 3.39 20.50
N ASN A 60 -8.87 2.80 21.17
CA ASN A 60 -7.71 3.53 21.66
C ASN A 60 -6.86 4.03 20.50
N LEU A 61 -6.62 3.22 19.47
CA LEU A 61 -5.88 3.64 18.29
C LEU A 61 -6.64 4.72 17.50
N ASN A 62 -7.97 4.67 17.49
CA ASN A 62 -8.76 5.77 16.92
C ASN A 62 -8.50 7.08 17.69
N ASN A 63 -8.39 7.07 19.02
CA ASN A 63 -8.03 8.26 19.80
C ASN A 63 -6.61 8.77 19.52
N PHE A 64 -5.65 7.86 19.24
CA PHE A 64 -4.33 8.24 18.74
C PHE A 64 -4.44 9.00 17.42
N PHE A 65 -5.20 8.48 16.46
CA PHE A 65 -5.40 9.14 15.17
C PHE A 65 -6.12 10.48 15.31
N LEU A 66 -7.15 10.60 16.15
CA LEU A 66 -7.82 11.88 16.43
C LEU A 66 -6.84 12.91 16.98
N THR A 67 -5.98 12.51 17.92
CA THR A 67 -4.97 13.40 18.50
C THR A 67 -3.96 13.87 17.46
N LEU A 68 -3.53 12.98 16.55
CA LEU A 68 -2.62 13.31 15.47
C LEU A 68 -3.28 14.22 14.42
N LEU A 69 -4.52 13.93 14.02
CA LEU A 69 -5.30 14.76 13.10
C LEU A 69 -5.48 16.18 13.61
N ASN A 70 -5.73 16.35 14.92
CA ASN A 70 -5.84 17.67 15.55
C ASN A 70 -4.54 18.49 15.49
N ARG A 71 -3.39 17.89 15.17
CA ARG A 71 -2.11 18.60 14.96
C ARG A 71 -1.89 19.02 13.51
N GLY A 72 -2.74 18.57 12.59
CA GLY A 72 -2.67 18.83 11.17
C GLY A 72 -2.35 17.59 10.34
N GLU A 73 -2.52 17.74 9.02
CA GLU A 73 -2.38 16.67 8.03
C GLU A 73 -0.93 16.16 7.89
N ASP A 74 0.07 16.90 8.35
CA ASP A 74 1.49 16.54 8.29
C ASP A 74 2.04 15.93 9.60
N ALA A 75 1.18 15.47 10.51
CA ALA A 75 1.59 15.01 11.85
C ALA A 75 2.61 13.86 11.84
N LEU A 76 2.69 13.08 10.75
CA LEU A 76 3.63 11.97 10.55
C LEU A 76 4.56 12.18 9.34
N LEU A 77 4.64 13.40 8.80
CA LEU A 77 5.43 13.69 7.61
C LEU A 77 6.92 13.38 7.84
N GLY A 78 7.55 12.78 6.82
CA GLY A 78 8.94 12.34 6.87
C GLY A 78 9.17 11.07 7.68
N SER A 79 8.13 10.52 8.32
CA SER A 79 8.22 9.29 9.09
C SER A 79 7.93 8.05 8.25
N GLU A 80 8.36 6.90 8.76
CA GLU A 80 8.17 5.59 8.14
C GLU A 80 7.52 4.62 9.13
N GLY A 81 6.62 3.76 8.63
CA GLY A 81 5.83 2.85 9.44
C GLY A 81 6.03 1.36 9.13
N ILE A 82 5.89 0.53 10.15
CA ILE A 82 5.54 -0.90 10.05
C ILE A 82 4.43 -1.26 11.05
N LEU A 83 3.77 -2.39 10.83
CA LEU A 83 2.64 -2.84 11.62
C LEU A 83 2.80 -4.30 12.05
N LEU A 84 2.56 -4.53 13.33
CA LEU A 84 2.34 -5.83 13.95
C LEU A 84 0.90 -5.85 14.46
N ILE A 85 0.12 -6.85 14.03
CA ILE A 85 -1.26 -7.00 14.50
C ILE A 85 -1.50 -8.43 14.98
N ARG A 86 -2.07 -8.56 16.16
CA ARG A 86 -2.49 -9.84 16.75
C ARG A 86 -3.99 -9.77 17.03
N SER A 87 -4.74 -10.82 16.72
CA SER A 87 -6.15 -10.94 17.09
C SER A 87 -6.44 -12.33 17.60
N LYS A 88 -7.05 -12.49 18.78
CA LYS A 88 -7.47 -13.82 19.28
C LYS A 88 -8.53 -14.50 18.39
N HIS A 89 -9.06 -13.77 17.42
CA HIS A 89 -10.10 -14.22 16.48
C HIS A 89 -9.54 -14.33 15.06
N GLN A 90 -10.29 -15.00 14.17
CA GLN A 90 -9.82 -15.26 12.80
C GLN A 90 -9.94 -14.06 11.85
N TYR A 91 -10.83 -13.12 12.16
CA TYR A 91 -11.19 -12.03 11.26
C TYR A 91 -10.47 -10.72 11.59
N PHE A 92 -10.59 -9.78 10.65
CA PHE A 92 -10.26 -8.36 10.78
C PHE A 92 -8.78 -7.94 10.79
N THR A 93 -7.82 -8.84 11.04
CA THR A 93 -6.40 -8.44 11.08
C THR A 93 -5.95 -7.75 9.79
N LYS A 94 -6.35 -8.28 8.64
CA LYS A 94 -5.98 -7.71 7.33
C LYS A 94 -6.70 -6.38 7.07
N THR A 95 -8.01 -6.33 7.29
CA THR A 95 -8.82 -5.13 6.99
C THR A 95 -8.51 -3.98 7.95
N TYR A 96 -8.27 -4.27 9.23
CA TYR A 96 -7.85 -3.26 10.18
C TYR A 96 -6.42 -2.76 9.90
N SER A 97 -5.53 -3.63 9.41
CA SER A 97 -4.21 -3.20 8.94
C SER A 97 -4.29 -2.22 7.77
N GLN A 98 -5.18 -2.46 6.82
CA GLN A 98 -5.43 -1.50 5.72
C GLN A 98 -5.93 -0.15 6.26
N TYR A 99 -6.82 -0.18 7.26
CA TYR A 99 -7.32 1.03 7.91
C TYR A 99 -6.19 1.82 8.58
N ILE A 100 -5.32 1.18 9.37
CA ILE A 100 -4.18 1.83 10.03
C ILE A 100 -3.24 2.46 9.00
N ILE A 101 -2.88 1.72 7.96
CA ILE A 101 -1.99 2.22 6.89
C ILE A 101 -2.64 3.41 6.18
N PHE A 102 -3.93 3.34 5.86
CA PHE A 102 -4.65 4.43 5.20
C PHE A 102 -4.69 5.69 6.08
N GLN A 103 -5.14 5.57 7.34
CA GLN A 103 -5.26 6.71 8.26
C GLN A 103 -3.91 7.39 8.51
N SER A 104 -2.87 6.60 8.77
CA SER A 104 -1.53 7.16 8.97
C SER A 104 -0.92 7.74 7.70
N ASN A 105 -1.25 7.21 6.52
CA ASN A 105 -0.79 7.76 5.25
C ASN A 105 -1.40 9.13 4.93
N LEU A 106 -2.67 9.34 5.30
CA LEU A 106 -3.32 10.65 5.26
C LEU A 106 -2.66 11.68 6.21
N LEU A 107 -1.83 11.21 7.13
CA LEU A 107 -1.05 12.05 8.04
C LEU A 107 0.42 12.23 7.59
N GLY A 108 0.76 11.77 6.38
CA GLY A 108 2.11 11.87 5.83
C GLY A 108 3.04 10.70 6.17
N LEU A 109 2.52 9.60 6.74
CA LEU A 109 3.33 8.41 7.01
C LEU A 109 3.57 7.60 5.74
N ARG A 110 4.81 7.19 5.52
CA ARG A 110 5.17 6.30 4.41
C ARG A 110 5.44 4.87 4.88
N PHE A 111 5.30 3.88 4.01
CA PHE A 111 5.53 2.48 4.32
C PHE A 111 6.45 1.83 3.28
N LEU A 112 7.36 0.99 3.75
CA LEU A 112 8.06 0.06 2.85
C LEU A 112 7.08 -0.98 2.28
N GLY A 113 7.50 -1.68 1.23
CA GLY A 113 6.75 -2.82 0.72
C GLY A 113 6.57 -3.90 1.76
N ARG A 114 5.39 -4.54 1.82
CA ARG A 114 5.05 -5.57 2.81
C ARG A 114 5.41 -5.12 4.24
N PRO A 115 4.76 -4.06 4.76
CA PRO A 115 5.10 -3.48 6.06
C PRO A 115 4.41 -4.18 7.25
N LEU A 116 3.83 -5.36 7.05
CA LEU A 116 2.89 -6.00 7.97
C LEU A 116 3.32 -7.42 8.35
N VAL A 117 3.29 -7.73 9.65
CA VAL A 117 3.09 -9.11 10.14
C VAL A 117 1.76 -9.17 10.90
N GLU A 118 0.86 -10.05 10.44
CA GLU A 118 -0.42 -10.29 11.09
C GLU A 118 -0.50 -11.70 11.64
N ALA A 119 -1.01 -11.84 12.87
CA ALA A 119 -1.23 -13.11 13.54
C ALA A 119 -2.72 -13.26 13.86
N THR A 120 -3.42 -14.11 13.10
CA THR A 120 -4.83 -14.44 13.37
C THR A 120 -4.94 -15.38 14.57
N GLY A 121 -6.17 -15.61 15.06
CA GLY A 121 -6.44 -16.36 16.28
C GLY A 121 -5.69 -17.70 16.37
N ASN A 122 -5.72 -18.47 15.27
CA ASN A 122 -5.12 -19.81 15.19
C ASN A 122 -3.82 -19.83 14.39
N LEU A 123 -3.34 -18.68 13.90
CA LEU A 123 -2.15 -18.58 13.06
C LEU A 123 -2.24 -19.34 11.72
N ASP A 124 -3.46 -19.68 11.29
CA ASP A 124 -3.72 -20.44 10.05
C ASP A 124 -3.21 -19.73 8.80
N ASN A 125 -3.10 -18.40 8.87
CA ASN A 125 -2.51 -17.58 7.81
C ASN A 125 -1.04 -17.93 7.52
N PHE A 126 -0.35 -18.66 8.42
CA PHE A 126 1.02 -19.15 8.23
C PHE A 126 1.11 -20.60 7.76
N ILE A 127 0.00 -21.36 7.68
CA ILE A 127 0.00 -22.75 7.22
C ILE A 127 0.67 -22.92 5.83
N PRO A 128 0.41 -22.05 4.83
CA PRO A 128 1.06 -22.19 3.52
C PRO A 128 2.59 -22.11 3.58
N LEU A 129 3.15 -21.51 4.63
CA LEU A 129 4.60 -21.32 4.81
C LEU A 129 5.27 -22.48 5.54
N LYS A 130 4.52 -23.39 6.20
CA LYS A 130 5.09 -24.55 6.90
C LYS A 130 5.92 -25.43 5.99
N LYS A 131 5.43 -25.70 4.78
CA LYS A 131 6.15 -26.50 3.76
C LYS A 131 7.38 -25.78 3.20
N VAL A 132 7.45 -24.45 3.32
CA VAL A 132 8.54 -23.63 2.78
C VAL A 132 9.69 -23.55 3.79
N TYR A 133 9.38 -23.30 5.06
CA TYR A 133 10.38 -23.06 6.10
C TYR A 133 10.64 -24.27 7.01
N ASN A 134 9.80 -25.31 6.94
CA ASN A 134 9.86 -26.48 7.83
C ASN A 134 9.85 -26.09 9.33
N MET A 135 8.95 -25.17 9.68
CA MET A 135 8.79 -24.60 11.01
C MET A 135 7.31 -24.62 11.43
N SER A 136 7.04 -24.49 12.73
CA SER A 136 5.70 -24.25 13.27
C SER A 136 5.17 -22.87 12.84
N THR A 137 3.84 -22.67 12.95
CA THR A 137 3.21 -21.37 12.62
C THR A 137 3.69 -20.25 13.53
N GLU A 138 4.00 -20.54 14.80
CA GLU A 138 4.57 -19.57 15.75
C GLU A 138 5.98 -19.15 15.36
N GLU A 139 6.87 -20.13 15.09
CA GLU A 139 8.24 -19.86 14.65
C GLU A 139 8.26 -19.05 13.36
N ILE A 140 7.37 -19.36 12.40
CA ILE A 140 7.23 -18.59 11.16
C ILE A 140 6.81 -17.15 11.47
N CYS A 141 5.84 -16.94 12.37
CA CYS A 141 5.41 -15.61 12.75
C CYS A 141 6.57 -14.78 13.32
N PHE A 142 7.32 -15.34 14.26
CA PHE A 142 8.44 -14.64 14.91
C PHE A 142 9.64 -14.42 13.97
N MET A 143 9.92 -15.37 13.08
CA MET A 143 10.90 -15.18 12.01
C MET A 143 10.50 -13.99 11.11
N LEU A 144 9.24 -13.93 10.66
CA LEU A 144 8.76 -12.82 9.84
C LEU A 144 8.78 -11.48 10.59
N CYS A 145 8.52 -11.47 11.90
CA CYS A 145 8.67 -10.29 12.75
C CYS A 145 10.12 -9.77 12.74
N ARG A 146 11.09 -10.67 12.96
CA ARG A 146 12.52 -10.33 12.90
C ARG A 146 12.93 -9.82 11.52
N GLU A 147 12.51 -10.49 10.45
CA GLU A 147 12.80 -10.06 9.09
C GLU A 147 12.23 -8.67 8.80
N LEU A 148 10.99 -8.39 9.22
CA LEU A 148 10.38 -7.08 9.08
C LEU A 148 11.15 -6.00 9.85
N GLY A 149 11.54 -6.29 11.10
CA GLY A 149 12.34 -5.40 11.93
C GLY A 149 13.68 -5.04 11.30
N LEU A 150 14.44 -6.05 10.84
CA LEU A 150 15.73 -5.84 10.17
C LEU A 150 15.56 -5.04 8.87
N ARG A 151 14.55 -5.39 8.05
CA ARG A 151 14.24 -4.62 6.84
C ARG A 151 13.92 -3.18 7.16
N PHE A 152 13.13 -2.93 8.21
CA PHE A 152 12.73 -1.58 8.60
C PHE A 152 13.90 -0.75 9.14
N LEU A 153 14.79 -1.36 9.91
CA LEU A 153 16.00 -0.75 10.44
C LEU A 153 16.95 -0.32 9.33
N TYR A 154 17.19 -1.20 8.35
CA TYR A 154 18.15 -0.98 7.26
C TYR A 154 17.53 -0.43 5.98
N ASP A 155 16.21 -0.15 5.96
CA ASP A 155 15.52 0.38 4.79
C ASP A 155 16.14 1.72 4.37
N LYS A 156 16.63 1.75 3.13
CA LYS A 156 17.18 2.94 2.49
C LYS A 156 16.45 3.14 1.17
N PHE A 157 15.40 3.95 1.20
CA PHE A 157 14.74 4.36 -0.02
C PHE A 157 15.71 5.18 -0.89
N LYS A 158 15.89 4.76 -2.14
CA LYS A 158 16.72 5.48 -3.11
C LYS A 158 15.80 6.18 -4.09
N LYS A 159 15.94 7.50 -4.18
CA LYS A 159 15.40 8.28 -5.30
C LYS A 159 16.33 8.14 -6.50
N VAL A 160 15.78 8.31 -7.70
CA VAL A 160 16.50 8.12 -8.95
C VAL A 160 16.58 9.43 -9.74
N ASP A 161 17.61 9.55 -10.56
CA ASP A 161 17.73 10.60 -11.56
C ASP A 161 16.86 10.23 -12.77
N ASN A 162 16.04 11.17 -13.26
CA ASN A 162 15.10 10.97 -14.38
C ASN A 162 14.15 9.74 -14.24
N PRO A 163 13.27 9.71 -13.21
CA PRO A 163 12.41 8.57 -12.89
C PRO A 163 11.46 8.20 -14.04
N LYS A 164 11.27 6.89 -14.24
CA LYS A 164 10.26 6.33 -15.15
C LYS A 164 8.94 6.10 -14.42
N ILE A 165 7.85 6.68 -14.94
CA ILE A 165 6.50 6.53 -14.39
C ILE A 165 5.65 5.70 -15.36
N LEU A 166 4.97 4.68 -14.83
CA LEU A 166 3.91 3.96 -15.53
C LEU A 166 2.54 4.35 -14.97
N ALA A 167 1.64 4.83 -15.83
CA ALA A 167 0.22 5.02 -15.49
C ALA A 167 -0.63 3.90 -16.11
N LEU A 168 -1.41 3.21 -15.27
CA LEU A 168 -2.31 2.12 -15.64
C LEU A 168 -3.77 2.56 -15.49
N HIS A 169 -4.55 2.40 -16.54
CA HIS A 169 -5.98 2.70 -16.53
C HIS A 169 -6.78 1.75 -17.42
N SER A 170 -8.10 1.70 -17.22
CA SER A 170 -9.03 0.98 -18.09
C SER A 170 -10.20 1.85 -18.55
N SER A 171 -10.09 3.17 -18.38
CA SER A 171 -11.16 4.13 -18.65
C SER A 171 -11.07 4.74 -20.05
N ASN A 172 -12.16 5.36 -20.50
CA ASN A 172 -12.25 6.11 -21.76
C ASN A 172 -11.96 7.61 -21.54
N TRP A 173 -11.01 8.17 -22.28
CA TRP A 173 -10.64 9.58 -22.24
C TRP A 173 -11.80 10.54 -22.55
N ASN A 174 -12.78 10.11 -23.34
CA ASN A 174 -13.93 10.94 -23.74
C ASN A 174 -14.93 11.19 -22.60
N THR A 175 -14.89 10.41 -21.51
CA THR A 175 -15.91 10.43 -20.46
C THR A 175 -15.36 10.36 -19.03
N SER A 176 -14.11 9.95 -18.84
CA SER A 176 -13.60 9.61 -17.51
C SER A 176 -13.10 10.80 -16.70
N ASN A 177 -13.76 11.09 -15.58
CA ASN A 177 -13.29 12.04 -14.58
C ASN A 177 -11.93 11.68 -13.97
N SER A 178 -11.60 10.38 -13.80
CA SER A 178 -10.29 9.97 -13.26
C SER A 178 -9.15 10.21 -14.25
N LEU A 179 -9.42 10.11 -15.56
CA LEU A 179 -8.42 10.46 -16.59
C LEU A 179 -8.28 11.98 -16.75
N LEU A 180 -9.36 12.73 -16.64
CA LEU A 180 -9.30 14.20 -16.60
C LEU A 180 -8.45 14.67 -15.40
N LEU A 181 -8.64 14.09 -14.22
CA LEU A 181 -7.80 14.39 -13.06
C LEU A 181 -6.33 14.01 -13.27
N TRP A 182 -6.08 12.84 -13.88
CA TRP A 182 -4.73 12.45 -14.25
C TRP A 182 -4.09 13.44 -15.23
N LYS A 183 -4.83 13.96 -16.22
CA LYS A 183 -4.33 14.98 -17.14
C LYS A 183 -3.86 16.24 -16.41
N MET A 184 -4.61 16.70 -15.40
CA MET A 184 -4.23 17.83 -14.55
C MET A 184 -2.90 17.53 -13.84
N VAL A 185 -2.80 16.39 -13.15
CA VAL A 185 -1.56 15.96 -12.46
C VAL A 185 -0.38 15.86 -13.44
N LYS A 186 -0.57 15.19 -14.58
CA LYS A 186 0.47 14.98 -15.60
C LYS A 186 1.01 16.32 -16.13
N SER A 187 0.16 17.33 -16.29
CA SER A 187 0.57 18.67 -16.74
C SER A 187 1.59 19.34 -15.80
N HIS A 188 1.54 19.01 -14.51
CA HIS A 188 2.46 19.53 -13.49
C HIS A 188 3.73 18.67 -13.31
N LEU A 189 3.73 17.40 -13.72
CA LEU A 189 4.89 16.52 -13.57
C LEU A 189 6.08 16.97 -14.43
N LYS A 190 5.85 17.48 -15.65
CA LYS A 190 6.91 17.89 -16.60
C LYS A 190 8.04 16.84 -16.73
N PHE A 191 7.71 15.55 -16.59
CA PHE A 191 8.64 14.44 -16.79
C PHE A 191 8.51 13.92 -18.22
N GLU A 192 9.64 13.57 -18.82
CA GLU A 192 9.70 13.03 -20.18
C GLU A 192 9.37 11.53 -20.21
N ASN A 193 9.68 10.80 -19.13
CA ASN A 193 9.54 9.34 -19.05
C ASN A 193 8.23 8.89 -18.38
N ILE A 194 7.09 9.27 -18.95
CA ILE A 194 5.77 8.80 -18.50
C ILE A 194 5.15 7.91 -19.59
N SER A 195 4.99 6.62 -19.28
CA SER A 195 4.26 5.66 -20.12
C SER A 195 2.82 5.49 -19.62
N GLU A 196 1.86 5.44 -20.54
CA GLU A 196 0.44 5.23 -20.21
C GLU A 196 -0.08 4.00 -20.93
N ILE A 197 -0.60 3.02 -20.18
CA ILE A 197 -1.18 1.80 -20.75
C ILE A 197 -2.67 1.77 -20.41
N ASN A 198 -3.49 1.71 -21.47
CA ASN A 198 -4.92 1.45 -21.37
C ASN A 198 -5.19 -0.05 -21.46
N VAL A 199 -5.31 -0.71 -20.31
CA VAL A 199 -5.59 -2.16 -20.24
C VAL A 199 -7.04 -2.51 -20.58
N GLY A 200 -7.89 -1.52 -20.90
CA GLY A 200 -9.23 -1.71 -21.45
C GLY A 200 -9.30 -1.72 -22.98
N LYS A 201 -8.18 -1.48 -23.69
CA LYS A 201 -8.13 -1.67 -25.14
C LYS A 201 -7.86 -3.15 -25.45
N GLY A 202 -8.89 -3.88 -25.84
CA GLY A 202 -8.84 -5.30 -26.20
C GLY A 202 -9.36 -6.22 -25.10
N ASP A 203 -9.38 -7.53 -25.40
CA ASP A 203 -9.89 -8.54 -24.49
C ASP A 203 -8.87 -8.82 -23.38
N ILE A 204 -9.27 -8.57 -22.15
CA ILE A 204 -8.48 -8.88 -20.96
C ILE A 204 -9.09 -10.07 -20.22
N VAL A 205 -8.27 -11.09 -20.06
CA VAL A 205 -8.64 -12.30 -19.31
C VAL A 205 -8.11 -12.16 -17.88
N ASP A 206 -9.00 -12.25 -16.89
CA ASP A 206 -8.62 -12.34 -15.48
C ASP A 206 -8.07 -13.73 -15.13
N CYS A 207 -7.38 -13.83 -14.00
CA CYS A 207 -6.85 -15.06 -13.47
C CYS A 207 -7.98 -16.02 -13.05
N ALA A 208 -8.15 -17.12 -13.77
CA ALA A 208 -9.04 -18.23 -13.37
C ALA A 208 -8.42 -19.14 -12.29
N ALA A 209 -7.43 -18.65 -11.53
CA ALA A 209 -6.71 -19.39 -10.50
C ALA A 209 -6.08 -20.72 -11.00
N CYS A 210 -5.23 -20.64 -12.03
CA CYS A 210 -4.50 -21.81 -12.54
C CYS A 210 -3.73 -22.56 -11.43
N PRO A 211 -3.47 -23.88 -11.59
CA PRO A 211 -2.73 -24.66 -10.61
C PRO A 211 -1.40 -24.00 -10.21
N TYR A 212 -1.01 -24.15 -8.94
CA TYR A 212 0.18 -23.49 -8.39
C TYR A 212 1.45 -23.77 -9.22
N THR A 213 1.62 -25.01 -9.67
CA THR A 213 2.75 -25.44 -10.51
C THR A 213 2.77 -24.72 -11.85
N THR A 214 1.61 -24.55 -12.49
CA THR A 214 1.44 -23.79 -13.73
C THR A 214 1.80 -22.33 -13.52
N CYS A 215 1.22 -21.67 -12.50
CA CYS A 215 1.53 -20.26 -12.21
C CYS A 215 3.03 -20.07 -11.92
N LYS A 216 3.66 -21.02 -11.22
CA LYS A 216 5.10 -20.98 -10.92
C LYS A 216 5.93 -21.09 -12.20
N HIS A 217 5.64 -22.06 -13.06
CA HIS A 217 6.38 -22.29 -14.31
C HIS A 217 6.38 -21.06 -15.23
N PHE A 218 5.20 -20.48 -15.50
CA PHE A 218 5.11 -19.28 -16.33
C PHE A 218 5.76 -18.05 -15.67
N GLY A 219 5.61 -17.92 -14.34
CA GLY A 219 6.21 -16.82 -13.58
C GLY A 219 7.74 -16.79 -13.66
N GLU A 220 8.41 -17.94 -13.66
CA GLU A 220 9.87 -18.04 -13.83
C GLU A 220 10.36 -17.46 -15.17
N GLN A 221 9.49 -17.50 -16.19
CA GLN A 221 9.75 -16.95 -17.52
C GLN A 221 9.26 -15.51 -17.70
N THR A 222 8.83 -14.84 -16.62
CA THR A 222 8.19 -13.51 -16.71
C THR A 222 6.92 -13.54 -17.60
N LYS A 223 6.22 -14.66 -17.65
CA LYS A 223 5.01 -14.85 -18.46
C LYS A 223 3.79 -15.13 -17.58
N CYS A 224 2.63 -15.19 -18.21
CA CYS A 224 1.40 -15.70 -17.65
C CYS A 224 0.75 -16.61 -18.70
N PHE A 225 0.09 -17.69 -18.27
CA PHE A 225 -0.61 -18.61 -19.16
C PHE A 225 -1.54 -17.89 -20.15
N TYR A 226 -2.19 -16.81 -19.70
CA TYR A 226 -3.15 -16.05 -20.50
C TYR A 226 -2.53 -15.10 -21.54
N GLY A 227 -1.21 -14.84 -21.53
CA GLY A 227 -0.57 -13.94 -22.52
C GLY A 227 -1.18 -12.53 -22.59
N GLY A 228 -1.17 -11.92 -23.78
CA GLY A 228 -1.84 -10.65 -24.06
C GLY A 228 -1.23 -9.43 -23.37
N ILE A 229 -1.95 -8.30 -23.40
CA ILE A 229 -1.45 -6.97 -22.99
C ILE A 229 -0.79 -6.94 -21.61
N ILE A 230 -1.26 -7.74 -20.65
CA ILE A 230 -0.63 -7.82 -19.32
C ILE A 230 0.81 -8.33 -19.41
N VAL A 231 1.06 -9.37 -20.21
CA VAL A 231 2.39 -9.98 -20.35
C VAL A 231 3.26 -9.18 -21.31
N GLU A 232 2.66 -8.69 -22.39
CA GLU A 232 3.37 -8.05 -23.50
C GLU A 232 3.74 -6.60 -23.21
N GLU A 233 2.89 -5.85 -22.50
CA GLU A 233 3.10 -4.43 -22.25
C GLU A 233 3.22 -4.09 -20.76
N VAL A 234 2.31 -4.59 -19.92
CA VAL A 234 2.26 -4.20 -18.50
C VAL A 234 3.44 -4.76 -17.71
N TYR A 235 3.81 -6.02 -17.90
CA TYR A 235 4.93 -6.63 -17.17
C TYR A 235 6.27 -5.95 -17.45
N PRO A 236 6.69 -5.76 -18.73
CA PRO A 236 7.91 -5.01 -19.03
C PRO A 236 7.87 -3.60 -18.46
N SER A 237 6.74 -2.89 -18.63
CA SER A 237 6.61 -1.51 -18.16
C SER A 237 6.70 -1.39 -16.64
N ILE A 238 6.14 -2.34 -15.89
CA ILE A 238 6.29 -2.37 -14.43
C ILE A 238 7.75 -2.60 -14.06
N LEU A 239 8.44 -3.55 -14.71
CA LEU A 239 9.84 -3.84 -14.42
C LEU A 239 10.74 -2.62 -14.66
N GLU A 240 10.49 -1.88 -15.74
CA GLU A 240 11.26 -0.68 -16.08
C GLU A 240 10.88 0.57 -15.27
N SER A 241 9.67 0.64 -14.74
CA SER A 241 9.22 1.81 -13.98
C SER A 241 9.80 1.89 -12.56
N ASP A 242 10.04 3.11 -12.09
CA ASP A 242 10.36 3.44 -10.70
C ASP A 242 9.10 3.72 -9.89
N ALA A 243 8.05 4.20 -10.57
CA ALA A 243 6.74 4.49 -9.97
C ALA A 243 5.60 3.95 -10.85
N VAL A 244 4.56 3.44 -10.19
CA VAL A 244 3.34 2.98 -10.85
C VAL A 244 2.15 3.75 -10.28
N ILE A 245 1.36 4.35 -11.18
CA ILE A 245 0.14 5.10 -10.87
C ILE A 245 -1.06 4.28 -11.34
N PHE A 246 -1.92 3.90 -10.41
CA PHE A 246 -3.20 3.27 -10.74
C PHE A 246 -4.30 4.32 -10.81
N ILE A 247 -4.92 4.47 -11.99
CA ILE A 247 -6.03 5.40 -12.21
C ILE A 247 -7.33 4.61 -12.13
N CYS A 248 -8.05 4.77 -11.02
CA CYS A 248 -9.17 3.92 -10.62
C CYS A 248 -10.45 4.76 -10.51
N PRO A 249 -11.35 4.71 -11.51
CA PRO A 249 -12.76 5.04 -11.25
C PRO A 249 -13.35 4.05 -10.23
N ASN A 250 -14.28 4.52 -9.40
CA ASN A 250 -15.06 3.67 -8.51
C ASN A 250 -16.23 3.00 -9.26
N TYR A 251 -16.23 1.67 -9.30
CA TYR A 251 -17.37 0.86 -9.74
C TYR A 251 -17.86 -0.02 -8.58
N ASN A 252 -18.99 0.33 -7.97
CA ASN A 252 -19.59 -0.39 -6.84
C ASN A 252 -18.62 -0.59 -5.66
N ASP A 253 -17.95 0.49 -5.25
CA ASP A 253 -16.92 0.51 -4.21
C ASP A 253 -15.75 -0.45 -4.47
N MET A 254 -15.48 -0.72 -5.74
CA MET A 254 -14.41 -1.62 -6.20
C MET A 254 -13.59 -0.96 -7.30
N ILE A 255 -12.32 -1.39 -7.38
CA ILE A 255 -11.46 -1.16 -8.53
C ILE A 255 -12.08 -1.84 -9.78
N SER A 256 -11.94 -1.24 -10.97
CA SER A 256 -12.48 -1.83 -12.21
C SER A 256 -11.96 -3.24 -12.48
N ALA A 257 -12.79 -4.08 -13.10
CA ALA A 257 -12.46 -5.49 -13.39
C ALA A 257 -11.13 -5.64 -14.16
N ASN A 258 -10.84 -4.76 -15.12
CA ASN A 258 -9.61 -4.83 -15.91
C ASN A 258 -8.37 -4.53 -15.05
N ILE A 259 -8.47 -3.58 -14.11
CA ILE A 259 -7.36 -3.30 -13.18
C ILE A 259 -7.23 -4.42 -12.14
N VAL A 260 -8.34 -5.01 -11.68
CA VAL A 260 -8.32 -6.23 -10.86
C VAL A 260 -7.61 -7.36 -11.60
N ALA A 261 -7.87 -7.56 -12.88
CA ALA A 261 -7.20 -8.56 -13.71
C ALA A 261 -5.68 -8.33 -13.80
N VAL A 262 -5.24 -7.07 -13.95
CA VAL A 262 -3.81 -6.71 -13.84
C VAL A 262 -3.26 -7.14 -12.47
N ILE A 263 -3.89 -6.70 -11.38
CA ILE A 263 -3.44 -6.96 -10.00
C ILE A 263 -3.35 -8.46 -9.71
N ASN A 264 -4.36 -9.23 -10.10
CA ASN A 264 -4.42 -10.68 -9.90
C ASN A 264 -3.28 -11.37 -10.65
N ARG A 265 -3.08 -10.99 -11.92
CA ARG A 265 -2.08 -11.61 -12.78
C ARG A 265 -0.65 -11.21 -12.44
N LEU A 266 -0.41 -10.03 -11.84
CA LEU A 266 0.90 -9.63 -11.30
C LEU A 266 1.52 -10.64 -10.33
N THR A 267 0.73 -11.58 -9.78
CA THR A 267 1.26 -12.68 -8.98
C THR A 267 2.32 -13.49 -9.73
N ALA A 268 2.16 -13.71 -11.04
CA ALA A 268 3.15 -14.42 -11.84
C ALA A 268 4.49 -13.65 -11.88
N LEU A 269 4.46 -12.34 -12.17
CA LEU A 269 5.64 -11.50 -12.19
C LEU A 269 6.29 -11.36 -10.80
N PHE A 270 5.48 -11.13 -9.77
CA PHE A 270 5.90 -10.95 -8.38
C PHE A 270 6.67 -12.15 -7.83
N ARG A 271 6.42 -13.36 -8.34
CA ARG A 271 7.15 -14.56 -7.93
C ARG A 271 8.61 -14.52 -8.36
N LYS A 272 8.90 -13.89 -9.50
CA LYS A 272 10.26 -13.72 -10.03
C LYS A 272 10.94 -12.47 -9.48
N THR A 273 10.23 -11.34 -9.50
CA THR A 273 10.80 -10.04 -9.10
C THR A 273 9.94 -9.40 -8.02
N LYS A 274 10.54 -9.03 -6.89
CA LYS A 274 9.87 -8.24 -5.85
C LYS A 274 9.91 -6.77 -6.24
N PHE A 275 8.90 -6.01 -5.81
CA PHE A 275 8.71 -4.60 -6.19
C PHE A 275 9.09 -3.64 -5.04
N TYR A 276 10.05 -4.04 -4.19
CA TYR A 276 10.46 -3.26 -3.02
C TYR A 276 11.08 -1.90 -3.35
N ASP A 277 11.50 -1.72 -4.60
CA ASP A 277 12.08 -0.52 -5.20
C ASP A 277 11.02 0.36 -5.88
N LYS A 278 9.80 -0.14 -6.11
CA LYS A 278 8.76 0.56 -6.87
C LYS A 278 7.80 1.32 -5.97
N THR A 279 7.54 2.58 -6.32
CA THR A 279 6.64 3.47 -5.55
C THR A 279 5.23 3.46 -6.12
N LEU A 280 4.22 3.20 -5.28
CA LEU A 280 2.82 3.17 -5.66
C LEU A 280 2.14 4.52 -5.46
N PHE A 281 1.45 5.00 -6.49
CA PHE A 281 0.50 6.10 -6.39
C PHE A 281 -0.86 5.70 -6.96
N ALA A 282 -1.89 6.47 -6.61
CA ALA A 282 -3.24 6.26 -7.13
C ALA A 282 -3.97 7.57 -7.42
N ILE A 283 -4.81 7.55 -8.44
CA ILE A 283 -5.82 8.57 -8.69
C ILE A 283 -7.17 7.88 -8.63
N ILE A 284 -8.01 8.29 -7.69
CA ILE A 284 -9.31 7.67 -7.43
C ILE A 284 -10.39 8.72 -7.58
N VAL A 285 -11.35 8.46 -8.46
CA VAL A 285 -12.54 9.31 -8.57
C VAL A 285 -13.78 8.46 -8.37
N SER A 286 -14.61 8.86 -7.40
CA SER A 286 -15.89 8.21 -7.11
C SER A 286 -17.06 9.05 -7.59
N GLY A 287 -18.12 8.42 -8.08
CA GLY A 287 -19.35 9.14 -8.44
C GLY A 287 -20.12 9.67 -7.22
N HIS A 288 -19.99 9.01 -6.07
CA HIS A 288 -20.70 9.37 -4.83
C HIS A 288 -19.77 9.38 -3.61
N SER A 289 -19.34 8.20 -3.15
CA SER A 289 -18.45 8.00 -2.00
C SER A 289 -17.54 6.79 -2.25
N GLY A 290 -16.74 6.39 -1.26
CA GLY A 290 -16.01 5.10 -1.31
C GLY A 290 -14.60 5.17 -1.88
N SER A 291 -14.02 6.36 -2.09
CA SER A 291 -12.63 6.48 -2.53
C SER A 291 -11.65 5.84 -1.55
N ASP A 292 -11.92 5.91 -0.24
CA ASP A 292 -11.15 5.27 0.81
C ASP A 292 -11.22 3.72 0.72
N ALA A 293 -12.34 3.17 0.26
CA ALA A 293 -12.49 1.72 0.06
C ALA A 293 -11.55 1.24 -1.05
N LEU A 294 -11.49 1.96 -2.17
CA LEU A 294 -10.55 1.67 -3.27
C LEU A 294 -9.09 1.88 -2.83
N ALA A 295 -8.79 2.95 -2.09
CA ALA A 295 -7.45 3.19 -1.56
C ALA A 295 -6.98 2.02 -0.69
N ARG A 296 -7.86 1.52 0.20
CA ARG A 296 -7.57 0.36 1.05
C ARG A 296 -7.42 -0.95 0.27
N GLN A 297 -8.16 -1.13 -0.82
CA GLN A 297 -7.95 -2.25 -1.75
C GLN A 297 -6.56 -2.20 -2.39
N LEU A 298 -6.12 -1.04 -2.88
CA LEU A 298 -4.79 -0.84 -3.45
C LEU A 298 -3.68 -1.08 -2.42
N ILE A 299 -3.84 -0.56 -1.19
CA ILE A 299 -2.92 -0.85 -0.07
C ILE A 299 -2.81 -2.36 0.17
N SER A 300 -3.94 -3.05 0.26
CA SER A 300 -3.98 -4.49 0.47
C SER A 300 -3.29 -5.26 -0.64
N ALA A 301 -3.68 -5.00 -1.88
CA ALA A 301 -3.26 -5.79 -3.02
C ALA A 301 -1.81 -5.50 -3.41
N LEU A 302 -1.35 -4.26 -3.32
CA LEU A 302 -0.08 -3.83 -3.89
C LEU A 302 1.00 -3.60 -2.83
N ASN A 303 0.71 -2.83 -1.78
CA ASN A 303 1.69 -2.57 -0.72
C ASN A 303 1.88 -3.80 0.19
N ILE A 304 0.81 -4.32 0.79
CA ILE A 304 0.87 -5.46 1.72
C ILE A 304 1.26 -6.74 0.96
N ASN A 305 0.56 -7.07 -0.13
CA ASN A 305 0.73 -8.35 -0.80
C ASN A 305 1.86 -8.37 -1.85
N LYS A 306 2.01 -7.31 -2.66
CA LYS A 306 2.94 -7.27 -3.79
C LYS A 306 4.17 -6.39 -3.57
N THR A 307 4.47 -6.01 -2.33
CA THR A 307 5.75 -5.36 -1.95
C THR A 307 6.01 -3.97 -2.52
N PHE A 308 5.02 -3.31 -3.14
CA PHE A 308 5.19 -1.92 -3.55
C PHE A 308 5.38 -1.00 -2.34
N ARG A 309 6.25 0.00 -2.46
CA ARG A 309 6.39 1.04 -1.44
C ARG A 309 5.20 1.99 -1.48
N LEU A 310 4.79 2.47 -0.32
CA LEU A 310 3.70 3.43 -0.18
C LEU A 310 4.28 4.79 0.25
N PRO A 311 4.33 5.80 -0.63
CA PRO A 311 4.75 7.16 -0.29
C PRO A 311 3.70 7.85 0.61
N PRO A 312 4.04 8.95 1.31
CA PRO A 312 3.03 9.77 1.98
C PRO A 312 1.98 10.25 0.96
N TYR A 313 0.73 10.38 1.38
CA TYR A 313 -0.37 10.86 0.53
C TYR A 313 -0.45 10.13 -0.81
N PHE A 314 -0.38 8.79 -0.79
CA PHE A 314 -0.18 7.99 -2.01
C PHE A 314 -1.33 8.12 -3.03
N ALA A 315 -2.52 8.50 -2.57
CA ALA A 315 -3.73 8.57 -3.39
C ALA A 315 -4.29 9.99 -3.45
N LEU A 316 -4.51 10.50 -4.67
CA LEU A 316 -5.35 11.65 -4.91
C LEU A 316 -6.80 11.19 -5.10
N MET A 317 -7.70 11.64 -4.22
CA MET A 317 -9.09 11.19 -4.18
C MET A 317 -10.04 12.37 -4.40
N ALA A 318 -11.08 12.16 -5.22
CA ALA A 318 -12.14 13.15 -5.46
C ALA A 318 -13.50 12.49 -5.73
N THR A 319 -14.58 13.26 -5.53
CA THR A 319 -15.94 12.86 -5.89
C THR A 319 -16.41 13.66 -7.09
N ALA A 320 -16.74 12.98 -8.19
CA ALA A 320 -17.29 13.58 -9.40
C ALA A 320 -18.03 12.52 -10.23
N ASN A 321 -19.34 12.69 -10.43
CA ASN A 321 -20.19 11.76 -11.18
C ASN A 321 -20.28 12.13 -12.66
N ASP A 322 -20.95 13.25 -12.96
CA ASP A 322 -21.20 13.66 -14.34
C ASP A 322 -19.89 13.89 -15.09
N LYS A 323 -19.92 13.66 -16.41
CA LYS A 323 -18.78 13.90 -17.29
C LYS A 323 -18.27 15.34 -17.10
N GLY A 324 -16.99 15.49 -16.78
CA GLY A 324 -16.33 16.78 -16.57
C GLY A 324 -16.60 17.42 -15.21
N ALA A 325 -17.42 16.80 -14.35
CA ALA A 325 -17.69 17.35 -13.01
C ALA A 325 -16.43 17.48 -12.15
N ILE A 326 -15.37 16.72 -12.46
CA ILE A 326 -14.10 16.81 -11.75
C ILE A 326 -13.46 18.19 -11.85
N GLU A 327 -13.63 18.90 -12.97
CA GLU A 327 -13.10 20.26 -13.19
C GLU A 327 -13.76 21.29 -12.27
N LYS A 328 -14.93 20.97 -11.72
CA LYS A 328 -15.69 21.82 -10.80
C LYS A 328 -15.43 21.48 -9.33
N VAL A 329 -14.65 20.45 -9.03
CA VAL A 329 -14.32 20.10 -7.64
C VAL A 329 -13.48 21.22 -7.03
N PRO A 330 -13.82 21.73 -5.82
CA PRO A 330 -13.10 22.82 -5.20
C PRO A 330 -11.59 22.54 -5.08
N ASN A 331 -10.79 23.50 -5.55
CA ASN A 331 -9.33 23.49 -5.52
C ASN A 331 -8.70 22.25 -6.19
N ILE A 332 -9.38 21.63 -7.16
CA ILE A 332 -8.90 20.38 -7.77
C ILE A 332 -7.57 20.55 -8.49
N GLU A 333 -7.34 21.68 -9.15
CA GLU A 333 -6.06 21.99 -9.81
C GLU A 333 -4.93 22.14 -8.79
N ASP A 334 -5.17 22.82 -7.67
CA ASP A 334 -4.18 22.92 -6.58
C ASP A 334 -3.87 21.54 -5.98
N LYS A 335 -4.90 20.70 -5.80
CA LYS A 335 -4.72 19.31 -5.34
C LYS A 335 -3.94 18.47 -6.36
N ALA A 336 -4.21 18.64 -7.65
CA ALA A 336 -3.50 17.95 -8.72
C ALA A 336 -2.02 18.37 -8.77
N LYS A 337 -1.75 19.67 -8.63
CA LYS A 337 -0.39 20.22 -8.52
C LYS A 337 0.34 19.68 -7.29
N ALA A 338 -0.28 19.74 -6.11
CA ALA A 338 0.30 19.22 -4.87
C ALA A 338 0.60 17.72 -4.96
N PHE A 339 -0.28 16.95 -5.61
CA PHE A 339 -0.05 15.53 -5.85
C PHE A 339 1.11 15.28 -6.82
N ALA A 340 1.24 16.07 -7.89
CA ALA A 340 2.38 16.00 -8.79
C ALA A 340 3.71 16.34 -8.07
N GLU A 341 3.72 17.34 -7.20
CA GLU A 341 4.86 17.67 -6.34
C GLU A 341 5.19 16.54 -5.37
N ASN A 342 4.17 15.92 -4.76
CA ASN A 342 4.34 14.74 -3.92
C ASN A 342 4.99 13.57 -4.68
N ILE A 343 4.55 13.30 -5.92
CA ILE A 343 5.17 12.30 -6.78
C ILE A 343 6.66 12.61 -6.96
N LYS A 344 7.01 13.83 -7.42
CA LYS A 344 8.41 14.26 -7.63
C LYS A 344 9.25 14.05 -6.38
N ASN A 345 8.78 14.58 -5.26
CA ASN A 345 9.48 14.55 -3.98
C ASN A 345 9.76 13.12 -3.49
N ASN A 346 8.94 12.15 -3.89
CA ASN A 346 9.06 10.77 -3.45
C ASN A 346 9.74 9.84 -4.42
N ILE A 347 10.15 10.27 -5.62
CA ILE A 347 10.85 9.38 -6.57
C ILE A 347 12.08 10.01 -7.23
N MET A 348 12.12 11.34 -7.36
CA MET A 348 13.21 12.07 -8.00
C MET A 348 14.23 12.56 -6.97
N LYS A 349 15.51 12.37 -7.27
CA LYS A 349 16.63 12.73 -6.38
C LYS A 349 16.65 14.21 -6.00
#